data_AF-A0AA41W893-F1
#
_entry.id   AF-A0AA41W893-F1
#
_cell.length_a   1.000
_cell.length_b   1.000
_cell.length_c   1.000
_cell.angle_alpha   90.00
_cell.angle_beta   90.00
_cell.angle_gamma   90.00
#
_symmetry.space_group_name_H-M   'P 1'
#
loop_
_entity.id
_entity.type
_entity.pdbx_description
1 polymer ?
#
loop_
_entity_poly.entity_id
_entity_poly.type
_entity_poly.pdbx_seq_one_letter_code
_entity_poly.pdbx_strand_id
1 'polypeptide(L)'
;MLLPLIKDAFRHNLKPALALQSLAIVLVLSYYFVPSTQPAFNFFADLKSTYGIRYAIISTAIFGGLLPFIYLLWTGQIKRQPVGQLIFYVVLWAWQGACVDVLYTYQGIWFGHATDIATLATKVAVDQFIFSAFYAAPFLTLMMLWKEQGFNAVKWKASLNRSLFMLKLPANIASNWLVWIPAVTAIYSMPAPLQVPLFNLVLCFYVLLLAVLNRDENQ
;
A
#
# COMPACT_ATOMS: atom_id res chain seq x y z
N MET A 1 -4.56 15.27 -26.58
CA MET A 1 -5.30 14.02 -26.30
C MET A 1 -5.01 13.43 -24.91
N LEU A 2 -3.76 13.47 -24.40
CA LEU A 2 -3.42 12.99 -23.05
C LEU A 2 -3.94 13.87 -21.90
N LEU A 3 -3.87 15.20 -22.03
CA LEU A 3 -4.25 16.15 -20.98
C LEU A 3 -5.73 16.04 -20.52
N PRO A 4 -6.71 15.90 -21.43
CA PRO A 4 -8.11 15.66 -21.04
C PRO A 4 -8.28 14.34 -20.28
N LEU A 5 -7.66 13.25 -20.74
CA LEU A 5 -7.69 11.94 -20.09
C LEU A 5 -7.08 11.97 -18.69
N ILE A 6 -5.96 12.68 -18.50
CA ILE A 6 -5.34 12.89 -17.19
C ILE A 6 -6.29 13.69 -16.27
N LYS A 7 -6.95 14.72 -16.81
CA LYS A 7 -7.85 15.58 -16.04
C LYS A 7 -9.10 14.85 -15.56
N ASP A 8 -9.68 14.00 -16.39
CA ASP A 8 -10.86 13.21 -16.04
C ASP A 8 -10.50 12.06 -15.09
N ALA A 9 -9.37 11.37 -15.32
CA ALA A 9 -8.84 10.38 -14.38
C ALA A 9 -8.52 11.01 -13.01
N PHE A 10 -7.96 12.22 -12.98
CA PHE A 10 -7.70 12.93 -11.74
C PHE A 10 -9.00 13.28 -11.00
N ARG A 11 -10.02 13.79 -11.69
CA ARG A 11 -11.31 14.14 -11.07
C ARG A 11 -12.04 12.95 -10.48
N HIS A 12 -12.04 11.79 -11.15
CA HIS A 12 -12.66 10.58 -10.63
C HIS A 12 -11.90 9.99 -9.44
N ASN A 13 -10.57 10.08 -9.44
CA ASN A 13 -9.73 9.53 -8.36
C ASN A 13 -9.47 10.51 -7.20
N LEU A 14 -9.89 11.78 -7.32
CA LEU A 14 -9.61 12.81 -6.31
C LEU A 14 -10.34 12.55 -4.99
N LYS A 15 -11.64 12.24 -5.01
CA LYS A 15 -12.39 11.99 -3.75
C LYS A 15 -11.82 10.79 -2.99
N PRO A 16 -11.55 9.65 -3.64
CA PRO A 16 -10.86 8.53 -3.00
C PRO A 16 -9.51 8.91 -2.42
N ALA A 17 -8.67 9.60 -3.20
CA ALA A 17 -7.36 10.04 -2.75
C ALA A 17 -7.48 10.94 -1.51
N LEU A 18 -8.39 11.92 -1.52
CA LEU A 18 -8.63 12.81 -0.38
C LEU A 18 -9.08 12.05 0.86
N ALA A 19 -10.00 11.08 0.73
CA ALA A 19 -10.45 10.28 1.86
C ALA A 19 -9.29 9.51 2.52
N LEU A 20 -8.41 8.90 1.71
CA LEU A 20 -7.21 8.23 2.19
C LEU A 20 -6.25 9.20 2.89
N GLN A 21 -6.00 10.38 2.29
CA GLN A 21 -5.11 11.38 2.90
C GLN A 21 -5.70 11.95 4.19
N SER A 22 -7.01 12.16 4.26
CA SER A 22 -7.69 12.59 5.49
C SER A 22 -7.50 11.58 6.61
N LEU A 23 -7.61 10.27 6.33
CA LEU A 23 -7.33 9.23 7.31
C LEU A 23 -5.89 9.32 7.84
N ALA A 24 -4.90 9.41 6.94
CA ALA A 24 -3.50 9.50 7.34
C ALA A 24 -3.21 10.76 8.19
N ILE A 25 -3.72 11.91 7.77
CA ILE A 25 -3.56 13.19 8.49
C ILE A 25 -4.24 13.11 9.86
N VAL A 26 -5.47 12.60 9.95
CA VAL A 26 -6.19 12.47 11.22
C VAL A 26 -5.41 11.58 12.19
N LEU A 27 -4.82 10.47 11.73
CA LEU A 27 -4.03 9.59 12.58
C LEU A 27 -2.76 10.28 13.09
N VAL A 28 -2.02 10.99 12.23
CA VAL A 28 -0.84 11.75 12.62
C VAL A 28 -1.19 12.87 13.61
N LEU A 29 -2.22 13.67 13.31
CA LEU A 29 -2.66 14.74 14.20
C LEU A 29 -3.17 14.20 15.54
N SER A 30 -3.88 13.08 15.53
CA SER A 30 -4.36 12.43 16.76
C SER A 30 -3.19 12.03 17.65
N TYR A 31 -2.15 11.43 17.06
CA TYR A 31 -0.93 11.09 17.80
C TYR A 31 -0.28 12.33 18.44
N TYR A 32 -0.04 13.40 17.67
CA TYR A 32 0.70 14.55 18.20
C TYR A 32 -0.12 15.47 19.13
N PHE A 33 -1.42 15.59 18.92
CA PHE A 33 -2.23 16.64 19.55
C PHE A 33 -3.35 16.13 20.46
N VAL A 34 -3.64 14.82 20.47
CA VAL A 34 -4.75 14.26 21.26
C VAL A 34 -4.22 13.24 22.28
N PRO A 35 -3.89 13.67 23.51
CA PRO A 35 -3.29 12.80 24.53
C PRO A 35 -4.09 11.53 24.84
N SER A 36 -5.43 11.59 24.77
CA SER A 36 -6.29 10.42 25.02
C SER A 36 -6.12 9.28 24.02
N THR A 37 -5.49 9.53 22.85
CA THR A 37 -5.22 8.49 21.86
C THR A 37 -3.89 7.77 22.08
N GLN A 38 -3.00 8.33 22.92
CA GLN A 38 -1.67 7.78 23.19
C GLN A 38 -1.68 6.32 23.65
N PRO A 39 -2.60 5.86 24.54
CA PRO A 39 -2.64 4.45 24.93
C PRO A 39 -2.83 3.49 23.73
N ALA A 40 -3.64 3.88 22.74
CA ALA A 40 -3.87 3.06 21.56
C ALA A 40 -2.62 3.01 20.65
N PHE A 41 -1.96 4.15 20.44
CA PHE A 41 -0.70 4.17 19.69
C PHE A 41 0.40 3.37 20.39
N ASN A 42 0.58 3.56 21.70
CA ASN A 42 1.57 2.84 22.48
C ASN A 42 1.34 1.33 22.43
N PHE A 43 0.09 0.87 22.50
CA PHE A 43 -0.24 -0.55 22.33
C PHE A 43 0.31 -1.12 21.01
N PHE A 44 0.09 -0.44 19.88
CA PHE A 44 0.60 -0.91 18.59
C PHE A 44 2.12 -0.75 18.45
N ALA A 45 2.68 0.31 19.01
CA ALA A 45 4.12 0.52 19.07
C ALA A 45 4.80 -0.61 19.86
N ASP A 46 4.25 -0.98 21.01
CA ASP A 46 4.77 -2.04 21.87
C ASP A 46 4.66 -3.41 21.19
N LEU A 47 3.55 -3.69 20.50
CA LEU A 47 3.42 -4.91 19.68
C LEU A 47 4.49 -4.96 18.58
N LYS A 48 4.69 -3.86 17.85
CA LYS A 48 5.69 -3.80 16.78
C LYS A 48 7.10 -3.98 17.33
N SER A 49 7.43 -3.32 18.44
CA SER A 49 8.73 -3.42 19.11
C SER A 49 8.99 -4.82 19.65
N THR A 50 7.97 -5.48 20.21
CA THR A 50 8.08 -6.82 20.80
C THR A 50 8.27 -7.91 19.75
N TYR A 51 7.49 -7.85 18.67
CA TYR A 51 7.45 -8.94 17.68
C TYR A 51 8.23 -8.63 16.39
N GLY A 52 8.78 -7.41 16.25
CA GLY A 52 9.67 -7.02 15.17
C GLY A 52 9.06 -7.26 13.78
N ILE A 53 9.79 -7.96 12.91
CA ILE A 53 9.34 -8.27 11.55
C ILE A 53 8.14 -9.23 11.50
N ARG A 54 7.96 -10.08 12.53
CA ARG A 54 6.81 -11.00 12.59
C ARG A 54 5.49 -10.22 12.70
N TYR A 55 5.50 -9.13 13.47
CA TYR A 55 4.36 -8.21 13.51
C TYR A 55 4.06 -7.69 12.11
N ALA A 56 5.06 -7.19 11.38
CA ALA A 56 4.86 -6.62 10.04
C ALA A 56 4.28 -7.65 9.07
N ILE A 57 4.85 -8.86 9.02
CA ILE A 57 4.35 -9.96 8.18
C ILE A 57 2.87 -10.25 8.48
N ILE A 58 2.52 -10.48 9.74
CA ILE A 58 1.17 -10.90 10.13
C ILE A 58 0.18 -9.74 9.93
N SER A 59 0.51 -8.55 10.42
CA SER A 59 -0.37 -7.39 10.33
C SER A 59 -0.60 -6.95 8.88
N THR A 60 0.43 -6.89 8.04
CA THR A 60 0.25 -6.55 6.62
C THR A 60 -0.54 -7.63 5.87
N ALA A 61 -0.35 -8.92 6.19
CA ALA A 61 -1.16 -10.00 5.62
C ALA A 61 -2.66 -9.85 5.99
N ILE A 62 -2.96 -9.41 7.22
CA ILE A 62 -4.34 -9.17 7.66
C ILE A 62 -4.93 -7.95 6.96
N PHE A 63 -4.25 -6.81 7.03
CA PHE A 63 -4.78 -5.51 6.60
C PHE A 63 -4.74 -5.33 5.08
N GLY A 64 -3.70 -5.79 4.39
CA GLY A 64 -3.62 -5.76 2.93
C GLY A 64 -4.29 -6.96 2.26
N GLY A 65 -4.31 -8.12 2.92
CA GLY A 65 -4.74 -9.39 2.33
C GLY A 65 -6.08 -9.89 2.81
N LEU A 66 -6.16 -10.35 4.06
CA LEU A 66 -7.32 -11.06 4.60
C LEU A 66 -8.58 -10.18 4.64
N LEU A 67 -8.49 -8.98 5.22
CA LEU A 67 -9.64 -8.08 5.35
C LEU A 67 -10.19 -7.67 3.98
N PRO A 68 -9.35 -7.20 3.01
CA PRO A 68 -9.84 -6.93 1.67
C PRO A 68 -10.39 -8.16 0.96
N PHE A 69 -9.78 -9.34 1.13
CA PHE A 69 -10.30 -10.58 0.54
C PHE A 69 -11.71 -10.90 1.06
N ILE A 70 -11.94 -10.81 2.37
CA ILE A 70 -13.26 -11.05 2.97
C ILE A 70 -14.30 -10.08 2.37
N TYR A 71 -13.94 -8.80 2.23
CA TYR A 71 -14.82 -7.81 1.60
C TYR A 71 -15.14 -8.16 0.14
N LEU A 72 -14.13 -8.50 -0.66
CA LEU A 72 -14.29 -8.88 -2.06
C LEU A 72 -15.14 -10.16 -2.23
N LEU A 73 -15.01 -11.11 -1.30
CA LEU A 73 -15.83 -12.32 -1.28
C LEU A 73 -17.28 -12.00 -0.93
N TRP A 74 -17.51 -11.22 0.14
CA TRP A 74 -18.85 -10.84 0.60
C TRP A 74 -19.61 -10.00 -0.43
N THR A 75 -18.91 -9.13 -1.17
CA THR A 75 -19.50 -8.31 -2.24
C THR A 75 -19.64 -9.04 -3.58
N GLY A 76 -19.29 -10.33 -3.65
CA GLY A 76 -19.44 -11.16 -4.86
C GLY A 76 -18.46 -10.84 -5.99
N GLN A 77 -17.39 -10.10 -5.71
CA GLN A 77 -16.33 -9.78 -6.68
C GLN A 77 -15.40 -10.98 -6.92
N ILE A 78 -15.27 -11.89 -5.94
CA ILE A 78 -14.53 -13.15 -6.09
C ILE A 78 -15.50 -14.28 -6.42
N LYS A 79 -15.56 -14.65 -7.71
CA LYS A 79 -16.43 -15.74 -8.22
C LYS A 79 -15.69 -17.04 -8.50
N ARG A 80 -14.36 -16.99 -8.70
CA ARG A 80 -13.54 -18.14 -9.13
C ARG A 80 -12.32 -18.31 -8.24
N GLN A 81 -12.01 -19.57 -7.92
CA GLN A 81 -10.83 -19.96 -7.13
C GLN A 81 -10.68 -19.18 -5.81
N PRO A 82 -11.72 -19.08 -4.96
CA PRO A 82 -11.68 -18.23 -3.76
C PRO A 82 -10.54 -18.62 -2.80
N VAL A 83 -10.31 -19.93 -2.59
CA VAL A 83 -9.22 -20.40 -1.72
C VAL A 83 -7.84 -20.04 -2.29
N GLY A 84 -7.65 -20.21 -3.60
CA GLY A 84 -6.40 -19.82 -4.28
C GLY A 84 -6.13 -18.32 -4.18
N GLN A 85 -7.17 -17.49 -4.36
CA GLN A 85 -7.07 -16.04 -4.19
C GLN A 85 -6.80 -15.64 -2.74
N LEU A 86 -7.41 -16.31 -1.75
CA LEU A 86 -7.13 -16.05 -0.33
C LEU A 86 -5.65 -16.30 -0.01
N ILE A 87 -5.13 -17.49 -0.37
CA ILE A 87 -3.73 -17.84 -0.14
C ILE A 87 -2.83 -16.82 -0.84
N PHE A 88 -3.14 -16.48 -2.10
CA PHE A 88 -2.40 -15.49 -2.85
C PHE A 88 -2.33 -14.14 -2.14
N TYR A 89 -3.47 -13.56 -1.74
CA TYR A 89 -3.50 -12.25 -1.08
C TYR A 89 -2.74 -12.28 0.26
N VAL A 90 -2.97 -13.30 1.09
CA VAL A 90 -2.29 -13.43 2.39
C VAL A 90 -0.78 -13.53 2.22
N VAL A 91 -0.29 -14.40 1.33
CA VAL A 91 1.14 -14.60 1.09
C VAL A 91 1.79 -13.37 0.45
N LEU A 92 1.12 -12.76 -0.53
CA LEU A 92 1.63 -11.56 -1.20
C LEU A 92 1.84 -10.42 -0.22
N TRP A 93 0.84 -10.15 0.63
CA TRP A 93 0.90 -9.04 1.58
C TRP A 93 1.76 -9.36 2.81
N ALA A 94 1.86 -10.63 3.23
CA ALA A 94 2.85 -11.08 4.21
C ALA A 94 4.28 -10.77 3.73
N TRP A 95 4.59 -11.11 2.47
CA TRP A 95 5.89 -10.83 1.87
C TRP A 95 6.16 -9.33 1.74
N GLN A 96 5.19 -8.55 1.25
CA GLN A 96 5.32 -7.10 1.18
C GLN A 96 5.51 -6.46 2.56
N GLY A 97 4.81 -6.95 3.59
CA GLY A 97 5.00 -6.51 4.97
C GLY A 97 6.43 -6.70 5.47
N ALA A 98 7.05 -7.84 5.17
CA ALA A 98 8.46 -8.08 5.47
C ALA A 98 9.38 -7.08 4.73
N CYS A 99 9.16 -6.88 3.43
CA CYS A 99 9.98 -5.95 2.64
C CYS A 99 9.87 -4.50 3.13
N VAL A 100 8.67 -4.06 3.48
CA VAL A 100 8.41 -2.70 4.01
C VAL A 100 9.04 -2.52 5.39
N ASP A 101 8.96 -3.53 6.27
CA ASP A 101 9.62 -3.47 7.58
C ASP A 101 11.13 -3.33 7.47
N VAL A 102 11.74 -4.12 6.58
CA VAL A 102 13.16 -4.04 6.25
C VAL A 102 13.51 -2.65 5.72
N LEU A 103 12.73 -2.13 4.76
CA LEU A 103 12.93 -0.78 4.23
C LEU A 103 12.88 0.28 5.34
N TYR A 104 11.82 0.30 6.15
CA TYR A 104 11.66 1.31 7.21
C TYR A 104 12.76 1.23 8.25
N THR A 105 13.20 0.01 8.59
CA THR A 105 14.35 -0.20 9.49
C THR A 105 15.63 0.39 8.92
N TYR A 106 15.97 0.06 7.66
CA TYR A 106 17.18 0.58 7.02
C TYR A 106 17.13 2.08 6.71
N GLN A 107 15.96 2.63 6.37
CA GLN A 107 15.75 4.07 6.24
C GLN A 107 16.07 4.80 7.56
N GLY A 108 15.70 4.22 8.70
CA GLY A 108 16.06 4.74 10.02
C GLY A 108 17.56 4.68 10.29
N ILE A 109 18.22 3.57 9.91
CA ILE A 109 19.67 3.39 10.09
C ILE A 109 20.47 4.35 9.20
N TRP A 110 20.09 4.51 7.93
CA TRP A 110 20.85 5.28 6.94
C TRP A 110 20.60 6.79 7.02
N PHE A 111 19.37 7.20 7.30
CA PHE A 111 18.97 8.61 7.25
C PHE A 111 18.57 9.18 8.63
N GLY A 112 18.60 8.36 9.68
CA GLY A 112 18.27 8.77 11.05
C GLY A 112 16.77 8.65 11.38
N HIS A 113 16.41 8.96 12.63
CA HIS A 113 15.04 8.87 13.15
C HIS A 113 14.35 10.23 13.35
N ALA A 114 15.01 11.32 12.96
CA ALA A 114 14.44 12.65 13.03
C ALA A 114 13.28 12.82 12.02
N THR A 115 12.40 13.78 12.33
CA THR A 115 11.22 14.13 11.52
C THR A 115 11.38 15.52 10.89
N ASP A 116 12.62 16.01 10.75
CA ASP A 116 12.88 17.25 10.03
C ASP A 116 12.64 17.06 8.52
N ILE A 117 12.43 18.17 7.82
CA ILE A 117 12.03 18.18 6.41
C ILE A 117 13.05 17.44 5.54
N ALA A 118 14.35 17.58 5.80
CA ALA A 118 15.38 16.95 4.98
C ALA A 118 15.36 15.43 5.16
N THR A 119 15.35 14.95 6.41
CA THR A 119 15.26 13.51 6.71
C THR A 119 14.00 12.88 6.11
N LEU A 120 12.83 13.53 6.26
CA LEU A 120 11.57 13.02 5.68
C LEU A 120 11.62 13.01 4.15
N ALA A 121 12.08 14.09 3.52
CA ALA A 121 12.17 14.18 2.07
C ALA A 121 13.09 13.10 1.49
N THR A 122 14.24 12.84 2.11
CA THR A 122 15.15 11.77 1.69
C THR A 122 14.50 10.40 1.81
N LYS A 123 13.84 10.11 2.94
CA LYS A 123 13.17 8.81 3.12
C LYS A 123 12.05 8.60 2.12
N VAL A 124 11.21 9.60 1.92
CA VAL A 124 10.12 9.57 0.93
C VAL A 124 10.68 9.39 -0.47
N ALA A 125 11.78 10.07 -0.82
CA ALA A 125 12.39 9.95 -2.14
C ALA A 125 12.93 8.54 -2.40
N VAL A 126 13.66 7.96 -1.44
CA VAL A 126 14.20 6.59 -1.55
C VAL A 126 13.06 5.58 -1.62
N ASP A 127 12.03 5.74 -0.78
CA ASP A 127 10.86 4.86 -0.79
C ASP A 127 10.15 4.91 -2.15
N GLN A 128 9.84 6.10 -2.65
CA GLN A 128 8.93 6.24 -3.79
C GLN A 128 9.66 6.10 -5.13
N PHE A 129 10.85 6.68 -5.28
CA PHE A 129 11.58 6.69 -6.54
C PHE A 129 12.54 5.53 -6.69
N ILE A 130 12.87 4.80 -5.62
CA ILE A 130 13.73 3.61 -5.69
C ILE A 130 12.92 2.36 -5.37
N PHE A 131 12.53 2.18 -4.11
CA PHE A 131 11.88 0.95 -3.66
C PHE A 131 10.54 0.71 -4.37
N SER A 132 9.65 1.69 -4.38
CA SER A 132 8.33 1.56 -4.99
C SER A 132 8.41 1.47 -6.51
N ALA A 133 9.17 2.35 -7.16
CA ALA A 133 9.25 2.42 -8.62
C ALA A 133 9.90 1.20 -9.26
N PHE A 134 10.95 0.64 -8.65
CA PHE A 134 11.73 -0.46 -9.24
C PHE A 134 11.40 -1.83 -8.65
N TYR A 135 10.83 -1.89 -7.44
CA TYR A 135 10.50 -3.15 -6.79
C TYR A 135 9.01 -3.28 -6.50
N ALA A 136 8.44 -2.48 -5.58
CA ALA A 136 7.11 -2.78 -5.04
C ALA A 136 6.00 -2.72 -6.11
N ALA A 137 5.91 -1.64 -6.89
CA ALA A 137 4.88 -1.49 -7.90
C ALA A 137 5.05 -2.47 -9.08
N PRO A 138 6.27 -2.68 -9.65
CA PRO A 138 6.48 -3.72 -10.65
C PRO A 138 6.15 -5.12 -10.15
N PHE A 139 6.63 -5.49 -8.95
CA PHE A 139 6.37 -6.80 -8.36
C PHE A 139 4.87 -7.03 -8.14
N LEU A 140 4.17 -6.08 -7.52
CA LEU A 140 2.72 -6.16 -7.31
C LEU A 140 1.97 -6.28 -8.63
N THR A 141 2.31 -5.48 -9.64
CA THR A 141 1.67 -5.55 -10.96
C THR A 141 1.86 -6.93 -11.60
N LEU A 142 3.07 -7.49 -11.55
CA LEU A 142 3.36 -8.82 -12.10
C LEU A 142 2.58 -9.92 -11.37
N MET A 143 2.47 -9.82 -10.04
CA MET A 143 1.76 -10.82 -9.25
C MET A 143 0.24 -10.73 -9.42
N MET A 144 -0.32 -9.51 -9.51
CA MET A 144 -1.73 -9.32 -9.81
C MET A 144 -2.07 -9.83 -11.22
N LEU A 145 -1.20 -9.61 -12.20
CA LEU A 145 -1.36 -10.16 -13.55
C LEU A 145 -1.38 -11.70 -13.52
N TRP A 146 -0.54 -12.34 -12.71
CA TRP A 146 -0.56 -13.80 -12.56
C TRP A 146 -1.89 -14.29 -11.96
N LYS A 147 -2.43 -13.59 -10.95
CA LYS A 147 -3.76 -13.84 -10.38
C LYS A 147 -4.87 -13.67 -11.44
N GLU A 148 -4.82 -12.61 -12.23
CA GLU A 148 -5.79 -12.34 -13.32
C GLU A 148 -5.80 -13.43 -14.39
N GLN A 149 -4.64 -14.06 -14.66
CA GLN A 149 -4.54 -15.22 -15.56
C GLN A 149 -4.97 -16.55 -14.90
N GLY A 150 -5.62 -16.50 -13.74
CA GLY A 150 -6.10 -17.68 -13.01
C GLY A 150 -4.97 -18.57 -12.49
N PHE A 151 -3.85 -17.95 -12.09
CA PHE A 151 -2.63 -18.62 -11.65
C PHE A 151 -1.96 -19.50 -12.72
N ASN A 152 -2.28 -19.29 -13.99
CA ASN A 152 -1.67 -20.02 -15.10
C ASN A 152 -0.34 -19.37 -15.54
N ALA A 153 0.78 -20.04 -15.25
CA ALA A 153 2.12 -19.52 -15.56
C ALA A 153 2.40 -19.34 -17.07
N VAL A 154 1.80 -20.16 -17.93
CA VAL A 154 1.97 -20.07 -19.40
C VAL A 154 1.28 -18.80 -19.92
N LYS A 155 0.01 -18.59 -19.54
CA LYS A 155 -0.74 -17.37 -19.90
C LYS A 155 -0.10 -16.12 -19.32
N TRP A 156 0.38 -16.20 -18.08
CA TRP A 156 1.09 -15.11 -17.43
C TRP A 156 2.36 -14.72 -18.21
N LYS A 157 3.24 -15.67 -18.54
CA LYS A 157 4.43 -15.38 -19.36
C LYS A 157 4.07 -14.79 -20.72
N ALA A 158 3.04 -15.31 -21.38
CA ALA A 158 2.55 -14.76 -22.66
C ALA A 158 2.01 -13.31 -22.53
N SER A 159 1.54 -12.91 -21.35
CA SER A 159 1.07 -11.55 -21.08
C SER A 159 2.20 -10.54 -20.77
N LEU A 160 3.44 -11.01 -20.60
CA LEU A 160 4.61 -10.15 -20.39
C LEU A 160 5.10 -9.59 -21.74
N ASN A 161 4.50 -8.49 -22.17
CA ASN A 161 4.77 -7.88 -23.47
C ASN A 161 5.28 -6.44 -23.34
N ARG A 162 5.72 -5.85 -24.46
CA ARG A 162 6.25 -4.49 -24.50
C ARG A 162 5.24 -3.45 -23.98
N SER A 163 3.94 -3.65 -24.19
CA SER A 163 2.90 -2.74 -23.70
C SER A 163 2.83 -2.74 -22.17
N LEU A 164 2.97 -3.90 -21.52
CA LEU A 164 3.07 -3.99 -20.06
C LEU A 164 4.22 -3.14 -19.53
N PHE A 165 5.43 -3.32 -20.07
CA PHE A 165 6.63 -2.66 -19.55
C PHE A 165 6.77 -1.19 -19.93
N MET A 166 6.34 -0.79 -21.14
CA MET A 166 6.55 0.57 -21.65
C MET A 166 5.36 1.49 -21.43
N LEU A 167 4.17 0.96 -21.16
CA LEU A 167 2.95 1.77 -20.99
C LEU A 167 2.29 1.52 -19.64
N LYS A 168 1.90 0.28 -19.34
CA LYS A 168 1.10 -0.03 -18.14
C LYS A 168 1.89 0.17 -16.85
N LEU A 169 3.12 -0.34 -16.78
CA LEU A 169 3.97 -0.21 -15.59
C LEU A 169 4.31 1.25 -15.26
N PRO A 170 4.81 2.07 -16.21
CA PRO A 170 5.06 3.49 -15.94
C PRO A 170 3.79 4.26 -15.54
N ALA A 171 2.65 3.98 -16.18
CA ALA A 171 1.38 4.58 -15.80
C ALA A 171 0.96 4.21 -14.38
N ASN A 172 1.06 2.92 -14.02
CA ASN A 172 0.75 2.44 -12.67
C ASN A 172 1.68 3.08 -11.62
N ILE A 173 2.98 3.20 -11.91
CA ILE A 173 3.95 3.86 -11.00
C ILE A 173 3.59 5.33 -10.81
N ALA A 174 3.29 6.06 -11.90
CA ALA A 174 2.89 7.46 -11.83
C ALA A 174 1.60 7.65 -11.01
N SER A 175 0.60 6.79 -11.22
CA SER A 175 -0.62 6.79 -10.42
C SER A 175 -0.36 6.45 -8.95
N ASN A 176 0.55 5.50 -8.68
CA ASN A 176 0.94 5.13 -7.33
C ASN A 176 1.55 6.30 -6.57
N TRP A 177 2.44 7.08 -7.20
CA TRP A 177 3.07 8.25 -6.58
C TRP A 177 2.08 9.32 -6.12
N LEU A 178 1.01 9.57 -6.89
CA LEU A 178 -0.01 10.55 -6.51
C LEU A 178 -0.68 10.22 -5.18
N VAL A 179 -0.82 8.93 -4.88
CA VAL A 179 -1.49 8.44 -3.68
C VAL A 179 -0.49 8.23 -2.55
N TRP A 180 0.65 7.62 -2.85
CA TRP A 180 1.57 7.13 -1.84
C TRP A 180 2.60 8.15 -1.40
N ILE A 181 3.02 9.13 -2.21
CA ILE A 181 3.96 10.17 -1.74
C ILE A 181 3.41 10.90 -0.50
N PRO A 182 2.17 11.43 -0.51
CA PRO A 182 1.64 12.10 0.69
C PRO A 182 1.43 11.11 1.85
N ALA A 183 0.97 9.90 1.56
CA ALA A 183 0.73 8.88 2.58
C ALA A 183 2.03 8.42 3.27
N VAL A 184 3.10 8.14 2.52
CA VAL A 184 4.40 7.77 3.10
C VAL A 184 5.06 8.95 3.81
N THR A 185 4.78 10.19 3.39
CA THR A 185 5.22 11.38 4.15
C THR A 185 4.60 11.37 5.55
N ALA A 186 3.30 11.11 5.65
CA ALA A 186 2.63 10.95 6.95
C ALA A 186 3.19 9.76 7.74
N ILE A 187 3.45 8.61 7.08
CA ILE A 187 4.02 7.43 7.72
C ILE A 187 5.42 7.72 8.29
N TYR A 188 6.34 8.27 7.50
CA TYR A 188 7.70 8.57 7.96
C TYR A 188 7.75 9.68 9.01
N SER A 189 6.71 10.52 9.12
CA SER A 189 6.60 11.49 10.22
C SER A 189 6.37 10.82 11.57
N MET A 190 5.87 9.58 11.61
CA MET A 190 5.65 8.85 12.85
C MET A 190 6.93 8.21 13.41
N PRO A 191 7.01 7.98 14.73
CA PRO A 191 8.07 7.18 15.34
C PRO A 191 8.18 5.80 14.69
N ALA A 192 9.40 5.24 14.61
CA ALA A 192 9.67 3.99 13.89
C ALA A 192 8.73 2.82 14.23
N PRO A 193 8.37 2.56 15.52
CA PRO A 193 7.44 1.47 15.86
C PRO A 193 6.01 1.67 15.33
N LEU A 194 5.62 2.89 14.98
CA LEU A 194 4.29 3.24 14.48
C LEU A 194 4.20 3.31 12.95
N GLN A 195 5.32 3.27 12.24
CA GLN A 195 5.34 3.40 10.79
C GLN A 195 4.61 2.23 10.10
N VAL A 196 4.93 0.98 10.48
CA VAL A 196 4.25 -0.21 9.95
C VAL A 196 2.76 -0.27 10.35
N PRO A 197 2.36 -0.03 11.62
CA PRO A 197 0.96 0.08 11.99
C PRO A 197 0.17 1.09 11.14
N LEU A 198 0.71 2.30 10.95
CA LEU A 198 0.06 3.33 10.13
C LEU A 198 0.01 2.93 8.66
N PHE A 199 1.10 2.39 8.11
CA PHE A 199 1.16 1.84 6.77
C PHE A 199 0.05 0.80 6.53
N ASN A 200 -0.17 -0.12 7.46
CA ASN A 200 -1.20 -1.15 7.33
C ASN A 200 -2.61 -0.58 7.30
N LEU A 201 -2.91 0.44 8.12
CA LEU A 201 -4.22 1.10 8.11
C LEU A 201 -4.48 1.82 6.79
N VAL A 202 -3.50 2.61 6.33
CA VAL A 202 -3.53 3.30 5.04
C VAL A 202 -3.68 2.28 3.90
N LEU A 203 -2.89 1.22 3.91
CA LEU A 203 -2.93 0.15 2.91
C LEU A 203 -4.31 -0.51 2.85
N CYS A 204 -4.86 -0.94 3.99
CA CYS A 204 -6.17 -1.57 4.05
C CYS A 204 -7.24 -0.65 3.47
N PHE A 205 -7.26 0.61 3.90
CA PHE A 205 -8.21 1.58 3.41
C PHE A 205 -8.06 1.80 1.90
N TYR A 206 -6.82 1.92 1.41
CA TYR A 206 -6.54 2.04 -0.02
C TYR A 206 -7.06 0.86 -0.83
N VAL A 207 -6.79 -0.38 -0.41
CA VAL A 207 -7.24 -1.58 -1.14
C VAL A 207 -8.77 -1.69 -1.12
N LEU A 208 -9.42 -1.44 0.02
CA LEU A 208 -10.88 -1.47 0.12
C LEU A 208 -11.54 -0.37 -0.71
N LEU A 209 -10.97 0.82 -0.73
CA LEU A 209 -11.45 1.95 -1.51
C LEU A 209 -11.40 1.64 -3.01
N LEU A 210 -10.28 1.08 -3.50
CA LEU A 210 -10.20 0.62 -4.88
C LEU A 210 -11.21 -0.49 -5.18
N ALA A 211 -11.45 -1.41 -4.25
CA ALA A 211 -12.44 -2.47 -4.41
C ALA A 211 -13.88 -1.94 -4.48
N VAL A 212 -14.18 -0.83 -3.81
CA VAL A 212 -15.48 -0.13 -3.93
C VAL A 212 -15.60 0.55 -5.29
N LEU A 213 -14.60 1.34 -5.68
CA LEU A 213 -14.65 2.10 -6.95
C LEU A 213 -14.74 1.20 -8.18
N ASN A 214 -13.96 0.11 -8.20
CA ASN A 214 -14.00 -0.86 -9.29
C ASN A 214 -15.35 -1.59 -9.37
N ARG A 215 -16.13 -1.63 -8.29
CA ARG A 215 -17.48 -2.20 -8.32
C ARG A 215 -18.44 -1.24 -9.03
N ASP A 216 -18.37 0.05 -8.70
CA ASP A 216 -19.27 1.07 -9.25
C ASP A 216 -19.03 1.29 -10.75
N GLU A 217 -17.81 1.09 -11.26
CA GLU A 217 -17.52 1.15 -12.71
C GLU A 217 -18.07 -0.05 -13.51
N ASN A 218 -18.35 -1.18 -12.86
CA ASN A 218 -18.83 -2.41 -13.48
C ASN A 218 -20.34 -2.63 -13.33
N GLN A 219 -21.08 -1.66 -12.79
CA GLN A 219 -22.53 -1.63 -12.69
C GLN A 219 -23.12 -0.66 -13.73
#